data_AF-A0A9Q6SAP1-F1
#
_entry.id   AF-A0A9Q6SAP1-F1
#
_cell.length_a   1.000
_cell.length_b   1.000
_cell.length_c   1.000
_cell.angle_alpha   90.00
_cell.angle_beta   90.00
_cell.angle_gamma   90.00
#
_symmetry.space_group_name_H-M   'P 1'
#
loop_
_entity.id
_entity.type
_entity.pdbx_description
1 polymer ?
#
loop_
_entity_poly.entity_id
_entity_poly.type
_entity_poly.pdbx_seq_one_letter_code
_entity_poly.pdbx_strand_id
1 'polypeptide(L)' 'MAGCAFAGAAYAQRSVTMYGIVDDGFNWTSNTGGHNLYNVSSGVMLASRWGRRGREDLGGGLAAF' A
#
# COMPACT_ATOMS: atom_id res chain seq x y z
N MET A 1 4.38 -39.47 -30.03
CA MET A 1 3.03 -38.86 -30.02
C MET A 1 3.04 -37.77 -28.96
N ALA A 2 2.43 -36.63 -29.28
CA ALA A 2 2.66 -35.30 -28.70
C ALA A 2 2.42 -35.20 -27.18
N GLY A 3 3.26 -34.40 -26.51
CA GLY A 3 3.15 -34.08 -25.09
C GLY A 3 2.04 -33.06 -24.83
N CYS A 4 1.12 -33.42 -23.94
CA CYS A 4 0.16 -32.49 -23.36
C CYS A 4 0.73 -32.01 -22.01
N ALA A 5 1.37 -30.83 -22.01
CA ALA A 5 1.64 -30.13 -20.77
C ALA A 5 0.31 -29.56 -20.25
N PHE A 6 -0.25 -30.21 -19.23
CA PHE A 6 -1.32 -29.61 -18.44
C PHE A 6 -0.72 -28.43 -17.67
N ALA A 7 -0.85 -27.22 -18.22
CA ALA A 7 -0.82 -25.99 -17.43
C ALA A 7 -2.10 -25.98 -16.57
N GLY A 8 -2.16 -26.84 -15.56
CA GLY A 8 -3.17 -26.75 -14.50
C GLY A 8 -3.06 -25.36 -13.92
N ALA A 9 -4.16 -24.63 -13.87
CA ALA A 9 -4.22 -23.30 -13.29
C ALA A 9 -3.44 -23.29 -11.97
N ALA A 10 -2.34 -22.55 -11.90
CA ALA A 10 -1.56 -22.43 -10.68
C ALA A 10 -2.47 -21.75 -9.66
N TYR A 11 -3.05 -22.51 -8.74
CA TYR A 11 -3.75 -21.97 -7.57
C TYR A 11 -2.68 -21.63 -6.54
N ALA A 12 -1.77 -20.74 -6.93
CA ALA A 12 -0.78 -20.13 -6.07
C ALA A 12 -1.45 -19.65 -4.78
N GLN A 13 -0.82 -19.87 -3.63
CA GLN A 13 -1.36 -19.37 -2.36
C GLN A 13 -1.32 -17.84 -2.37
N ARG A 14 -2.43 -17.24 -2.84
CA ARG A 14 -2.59 -15.80 -3.00
C ARG A 14 -2.69 -15.14 -1.62
N SER A 15 -1.73 -14.30 -1.29
CA SER A 15 -1.89 -13.37 -0.18
C SER A 15 -1.87 -11.94 -0.71
N VAL A 16 -2.89 -11.17 -0.30
CA VAL A 16 -2.94 -9.73 -0.50
C VAL A 16 -2.93 -9.10 0.87
N THR A 17 -1.88 -8.37 1.16
CA THR A 17 -1.78 -7.56 2.37
C THR A 17 -2.24 -6.15 2.03
N MET A 18 -3.32 -5.70 2.65
CA MET A 18 -3.68 -4.30 2.66
C MET A 18 -2.92 -3.60 3.79
N TYR A 19 -2.40 -2.42 3.53
CA TYR A 19 -1.68 -1.63 4.51
C TYR A 19 -1.92 -0.14 4.29
N GLY A 20 -1.68 0.65 5.33
CA GLY A 20 -1.78 2.10 5.24
C GLY A 20 -1.39 2.79 6.53
N ILE A 21 -1.27 4.11 6.43
CA ILE A 21 -1.05 5.03 7.53
C ILE A 21 -2.08 6.14 7.35
N VAL A 22 -2.77 6.47 8.44
CA VAL A 22 -3.61 7.66 8.54
C VAL A 22 -2.95 8.57 9.55
N ASP A 23 -2.59 9.76 9.10
CA ASP A 23 -1.92 10.80 9.89
C ASP A 23 -2.61 12.13 9.59
N ASP A 24 -3.26 12.68 10.61
CA ASP A 24 -3.86 14.00 10.63
C ASP A 24 -3.44 14.69 11.91
N GLY A 25 -3.17 15.99 11.82
CA GLY A 25 -2.78 16.80 12.97
C GLY A 25 -3.41 18.18 12.93
N PHE A 26 -3.64 18.73 14.12
CA PHE A 26 -4.03 20.13 14.29
C PHE A 26 -2.78 21.01 14.32
N ASN A 27 -2.72 21.94 13.40
CA ASN A 27 -1.67 22.94 13.30
C ASN A 27 -2.16 24.28 13.81
N TRP A 28 -1.34 24.90 14.65
CA TRP A 28 -1.41 26.31 14.96
C TRP A 28 -0.15 27.01 14.45
N THR A 29 -0.33 28.01 13.60
CA THR A 29 0.73 28.89 13.14
C THR A 29 0.45 30.29 13.66
N SER A 30 1.37 30.84 14.45
CA SER A 30 1.17 32.12 15.14
C SER A 30 1.19 33.33 14.20
N ASN A 31 1.78 33.21 13.01
CA ASN A 31 1.77 34.26 12.02
C ASN A 31 1.75 33.71 10.59
N THR A 32 0.59 33.82 9.96
CA THR A 32 0.40 33.66 8.51
C THR A 32 -0.18 34.98 8.00
N GLY A 33 0.64 35.78 7.32
CA GLY A 33 0.22 37.10 6.83
C GLY A 33 -0.18 38.09 7.94
N GLY A 34 0.42 37.99 9.13
CA GLY A 34 0.10 38.85 10.28
C GLY A 34 -0.99 38.33 11.22
N HIS A 35 -1.56 37.15 10.95
CA HIS A 35 -2.66 36.58 11.74
C HIS A 35 -2.37 35.16 12.23
N ASN A 36 -3.07 34.73 13.27
CA ASN A 36 -3.06 33.33 13.70
C ASN A 36 -3.80 32.46 12.66
N LEU A 37 -3.22 31.30 12.34
CA LEU A 37 -3.85 30.26 11.52
C LEU A 37 -4.03 29.01 12.38
N TYR A 38 -5.24 28.45 12.35
CA TYR A 38 -5.58 27.17 12.93
C TYR A 38 -6.13 26.27 11.84
N ASN A 39 -5.55 25.11 11.62
CA ASN A 39 -5.98 24.19 10.57
C ASN A 39 -5.76 22.74 10.97
N VAL A 40 -6.50 21.83 10.33
CA VAL A 40 -6.15 20.41 10.31
C VAL A 40 -5.45 20.11 9.00
N SER A 41 -4.38 19.33 9.05
CA SER A 41 -3.64 18.91 7.87
C SER A 41 -3.25 17.44 7.98
N SER A 42 -3.22 16.77 6.83
CA SER A 42 -2.75 15.39 6.74
C SER A 42 -1.25 15.30 6.58
N GLY A 43 -0.66 14.23 7.09
CA GLY A 43 0.75 13.93 6.88
C GLY A 43 1.69 14.87 7.63
N VAL A 44 1.29 15.33 8.81
CA VAL A 44 2.07 16.19 9.70
C VAL A 44 3.34 15.47 10.16
N MET A 45 3.25 14.18 10.52
CA MET A 45 4.42 13.40 10.95
C MET A 45 4.85 12.40 9.88
N LEU A 46 3.89 11.72 9.25
CA LEU A 46 4.12 10.69 8.24
C LEU A 46 3.10 10.86 7.13
N ALA A 47 3.53 10.80 5.88
CA ALA A 47 2.59 10.87 4.76
C ALA A 47 1.50 9.80 4.88
N SER A 48 0.24 10.26 4.96
CA SER A 48 -0.95 9.42 4.86
C SER A 48 -0.93 8.67 3.55
N ARG A 49 -1.08 7.34 3.62
CA ARG A 49 -0.98 6.45 2.46
C ARG A 49 -1.82 5.21 2.66
N TRP A 50 -2.27 4.64 1.56
CA TRP A 50 -2.89 3.33 1.53
C TRP A 50 -2.27 2.53 0.40
N GLY A 51 -2.22 1.21 0.56
CA GLY A 51 -1.60 0.33 -0.40
C GLY A 51 -2.04 -1.10 -0.24
N ARG A 52 -1.68 -1.88 -1.26
CA ARG A 52 -1.84 -3.32 -1.29
C ARG A 52 -0.53 -3.94 -1.76
N ARG A 53 -0.14 -5.05 -1.15
CA ARG A 53 1.00 -5.86 -1.57
C ARG A 53 0.51 -7.27 -1.84
N GLY A 54 0.69 -7.73 -3.07
CA GLY A 54 0.45 -9.12 -3.44
C GLY A 54 1.73 -9.93 -3.34
N ARG A 55 1.60 -11.24 -3.16
CA ARG A 55 2.62 -12.20 -3.57
C ARG A 55 1.92 -13.43 -4.13
N GLU A 56 2.38 -13.87 -5.29
CA GLU A 56 1.88 -15.07 -5.95
C GLU A 56 3.02 -16.08 -6.12
N ASP A 57 2.85 -17.28 -5.60
CA ASP A 57 3.79 -18.40 -5.80
C ASP A 57 3.51 -19.10 -7.13
N LEU A 58 4.42 -18.99 -8.09
CA LEU A 58 4.26 -19.55 -9.44
C LEU A 58 4.75 -21.00 -9.54
N GLY A 59 5.21 -21.60 -8.43
CA GLY A 59 5.77 -22.94 -8.38
C GLY A 59 7.26 -22.99 -8.71
N GLY A 60 7.93 -24.10 -8.38
CA GLY A 60 9.36 -24.27 -8.68
C GLY A 60 10.31 -23.27 -7.99
N GLY A 61 9.85 -22.62 -6.92
CA GLY A 61 10.58 -21.57 -6.22
C GLY A 61 10.41 -20.15 -6.80
N LEU A 62 9.59 -19.98 -7.85
CA LEU A 62 9.32 -18.70 -8.49
C LEU A 62 8.18 -17.95 -7.81
N ALA A 63 8.26 -16.62 -7.71
CA ALA A 63 7.17 -15.78 -7.21
C ALA A 63 7.04 -14.46 -7.98
N ALA A 64 5.81 -13.94 -8.08
CA ALA A 64 5.47 -12.60 -8.58
C ALA A 64 5.00 -11.68 -7.43
N PHE A 65 5.19 -10.36 -7.59
CA PHE A 65 4.94 -9.33 -6.58
C PHE A 65 4.07 -8.20 -7.11
#